data_AF-A0A401FUF3-F1
#
_entry.id   AF-A0A401FUF3-F1
#
_cell.length_a   1.000
_cell.length_b   1.000
_cell.length_c   1.000
_cell.angle_alpha   90.00
_cell.angle_beta   90.00
_cell.angle_gamma   90.00
#
_symmetry.space_group_name_H-M   'P 1'
#
loop_
_entity.id
_entity.type
_entity.pdbx_description
1 polymer ?
#
loop_
_entity_poly.entity_id
_entity_poly.type
_entity_poly.pdbx_seq_one_letter_code
_entity_poly.pdbx_strand_id
1 'polypeptide(L)'
;MSKAITVVERTKALLNGNSFKADHRCNPVFFSRNRVLTFRMLILLMLRKSLKSAQLVLNEFFDKMNTGVITVTPGAFTQARSKMLHTAFIELNRKAVVETIYEKDEYEKYRGYRLLGIDGSKVTLPNERDIRQFFGSVRIANQHESTRGEYPVGIASVLYDL
;
A
#
# COMPACT_ATOMS: atom_id res chain seq x y z
N MET A 1 0.28 -22.41 -14.83
CA MET A 1 -0.04 -21.90 -13.48
C MET A 1 -0.90 -20.65 -13.66
N SER A 2 -1.98 -20.45 -12.90
CA SER A 2 -2.81 -19.24 -13.02
C SER A 2 -1.98 -17.98 -12.74
N LYS A 3 -2.25 -16.88 -13.46
CA LYS A 3 -1.61 -15.57 -13.20
C LYS A 3 -1.73 -15.18 -11.72
N ALA A 4 -2.89 -15.42 -11.10
CA ALA A 4 -3.12 -15.13 -9.68
C ALA A 4 -2.17 -15.89 -8.74
N ILE A 5 -1.94 -17.19 -8.99
CA ILE A 5 -1.02 -18.00 -8.19
C ILE A 5 0.41 -17.48 -8.36
N THR A 6 0.79 -17.13 -9.60
CA THR A 6 2.11 -16.58 -9.91
C THR A 6 2.36 -15.26 -9.19
N VAL A 7 1.37 -14.35 -9.14
CA VAL A 7 1.45 -13.10 -8.36
C VAL A 7 1.72 -13.39 -6.88
N VAL A 8 1.02 -14.39 -6.31
CA VAL A 8 1.19 -14.78 -4.90
C VAL A 8 2.59 -15.34 -4.65
N GLU A 9 3.10 -16.20 -5.52
CA GLU A 9 4.45 -16.77 -5.35
C GLU A 9 5.56 -15.72 -5.51
N ARG A 10 5.45 -14.81 -6.50
CA ARG A 10 6.38 -13.69 -6.63
C ARG A 10 6.34 -12.76 -5.42
N THR A 11 5.14 -12.47 -4.92
CA THR A 11 4.96 -11.70 -3.68
C THR A 11 5.68 -12.37 -2.50
N LYS A 12 5.50 -13.68 -2.32
CA LYS A 12 6.21 -14.43 -1.27
C LYS A 12 7.73 -14.36 -1.46
N ALA A 13 8.22 -14.55 -2.69
CA ALA A 13 9.65 -14.50 -2.99
C ALA A 13 10.26 -13.13 -2.63
N LEU A 14 9.62 -12.02 -3.03
CA LEU A 14 10.06 -10.66 -2.69
C LEU A 14 10.07 -10.44 -1.17
N LEU A 15 8.98 -10.80 -0.48
CA LEU A 15 8.86 -10.57 0.96
C LEU A 15 9.80 -11.42 1.82
N ASN A 16 10.30 -12.54 1.29
CA ASN A 16 11.31 -13.38 1.94
C ASN A 16 12.74 -12.97 1.57
N GLY A 17 12.92 -12.12 0.55
CA GLY A 17 14.22 -11.61 0.13
C GLY A 17 14.80 -10.60 1.12
N ASN A 18 16.06 -10.81 1.52
CA ASN A 18 16.75 -9.87 2.41
C ASN A 18 17.03 -8.52 1.75
N SER A 19 17.28 -8.51 0.43
CA SER A 19 17.48 -7.28 -0.36
C SER A 19 16.24 -6.39 -0.31
N PHE A 20 15.06 -6.95 -0.61
CA PHE A 20 13.79 -6.20 -0.60
C PHE A 20 13.55 -5.46 0.73
N LYS A 21 13.76 -6.14 1.87
CA LYS A 21 13.69 -5.51 3.20
C LYS A 21 14.77 -4.43 3.39
N ALA A 22 15.98 -4.66 2.88
CA ALA A 22 17.09 -3.72 3.02
C ALA A 22 16.88 -2.44 2.19
N ASP A 23 16.29 -2.57 1.01
CA ASP A 23 16.06 -1.48 0.06
C ASP A 23 14.87 -0.59 0.47
N HIS A 24 13.93 -1.14 1.26
CA HIS A 24 12.68 -0.46 1.61
C HIS A 24 12.50 -0.16 3.09
N ARG A 25 13.59 -0.15 3.87
CA ARG A 25 13.61 0.37 5.25
C ARG A 25 14.17 1.79 5.28
N CYS A 26 13.63 2.63 6.15
CA CYS A 26 14.07 4.03 6.25
C CYS A 26 15.48 4.19 6.82
N ASN A 27 16.00 3.16 7.51
CA ASN A 27 17.33 3.18 8.11
C ASN A 27 17.92 1.75 8.15
N PRO A 28 19.24 1.57 7.91
CA PRO A 28 19.91 0.27 7.97
C PRO A 28 19.80 -0.48 9.31
N VAL A 29 19.52 0.19 10.43
CA VAL A 29 19.31 -0.50 11.72
C VAL A 29 17.88 -1.03 11.88
N PHE A 30 16.91 -0.54 11.11
CA PHE A 30 15.53 -1.01 11.21
C PHE A 30 15.36 -2.42 10.64
N PHE A 31 14.48 -3.19 11.28
CA PHE A 31 14.19 -4.59 10.96
C PHE A 31 15.41 -5.55 10.96
N SER A 32 16.48 -5.17 11.66
CA SER A 32 17.68 -6.00 11.87
C SER A 32 17.49 -7.06 12.97
N ARG A 33 16.61 -6.79 13.93
CA ARG A 33 16.33 -7.68 15.07
C ARG A 33 15.09 -8.53 14.84
N ASN A 34 15.07 -9.73 15.43
CA ASN A 34 13.88 -10.55 15.49
C ASN A 34 12.86 -9.91 16.46
N ARG A 35 11.70 -9.50 15.92
CA ARG A 35 10.62 -8.80 16.62
C ARG A 35 9.30 -9.31 16.07
N VAL A 36 8.25 -9.22 16.90
CA VAL A 36 6.88 -9.62 16.54
C VAL A 36 6.40 -8.92 15.26
N LEU A 37 6.56 -7.60 15.16
CA LEU A 37 6.23 -6.83 13.95
C LEU A 37 7.40 -6.85 12.97
N THR A 38 7.55 -7.95 12.24
CA THR A 38 8.53 -8.06 11.15
C THR A 38 8.13 -7.19 9.96
N PHE A 39 9.10 -6.88 9.10
CA PHE A 39 8.87 -6.15 7.85
C PHE A 39 7.76 -6.79 6.98
N ARG A 40 7.84 -8.11 6.80
CA ARG A 40 6.83 -8.90 6.07
C ARG A 40 5.45 -8.81 6.70
N MET A 41 5.35 -8.92 8.02
CA MET A 41 4.06 -8.85 8.72
C MET A 41 3.41 -7.48 8.59
N LEU A 42 4.20 -6.40 8.62
CA LEU A 42 3.67 -5.05 8.36
C LEU A 42 3.07 -4.95 6.97
N ILE A 43 3.77 -5.39 5.92
CA ILE A 43 3.24 -5.37 4.56
C ILE A 43 1.93 -6.15 4.46
N LEU A 44 1.87 -7.36 5.00
CA LEU A 44 0.65 -8.16 5.00
C LEU A 44 -0.51 -7.48 5.76
N LEU A 45 -0.21 -6.84 6.89
CA LEU A 45 -1.19 -6.06 7.65
C LEU A 45 -1.73 -4.86 6.85
N MET A 46 -0.87 -4.16 6.11
CA MET A 46 -1.27 -2.99 5.31
C MET A 46 -2.02 -3.37 4.02
N LEU A 47 -1.67 -4.51 3.41
CA LEU A 47 -2.40 -5.05 2.26
C LEU A 47 -3.77 -5.61 2.66
N ARG A 48 -3.94 -6.00 3.93
CA ARG A 48 -5.23 -6.43 4.46
C ARG A 48 -6.18 -5.24 4.55
N LYS A 49 -7.04 -5.09 3.55
CA LYS A 49 -8.18 -4.15 3.60
C LYS A 49 -9.09 -4.51 4.79
N SER A 50 -9.45 -3.51 5.59
CA SER A 50 -10.38 -3.68 6.72
C SER A 50 -11.13 -2.38 7.02
N LEU A 51 -12.38 -2.52 7.45
CA LEU A 51 -13.21 -1.42 7.97
C LEU A 51 -13.31 -1.46 9.52
N LYS A 52 -12.59 -2.39 10.16
CA LYS A 52 -12.59 -2.59 11.62
C LYS A 52 -11.60 -1.65 12.30
N SER A 53 -11.74 -1.48 13.60
CA SER A 53 -10.75 -0.75 14.42
C SER A 53 -9.37 -1.40 14.33
N ALA A 54 -8.32 -0.58 14.46
CA ALA A 54 -6.93 -1.06 14.34
C ALA A 54 -6.62 -2.21 15.32
N GLN A 55 -7.10 -2.13 16.56
CA GLN A 55 -6.90 -3.20 17.55
C GLN A 55 -7.54 -4.52 17.13
N LEU A 56 -8.77 -4.49 16.60
CA LEU A 56 -9.45 -5.70 16.16
C LEU A 56 -8.75 -6.33 14.95
N VAL A 57 -8.28 -5.51 14.00
CA VAL A 57 -7.49 -5.98 12.85
C VAL A 57 -6.20 -6.66 13.31
N LEU A 58 -5.49 -6.07 14.27
CA LEU A 58 -4.26 -6.63 14.83
C LEU A 58 -4.55 -7.96 15.53
N ASN A 59 -5.53 -8.02 16.43
CA ASN A 59 -5.88 -9.25 17.14
C ASN A 59 -6.21 -10.38 16.15
N GLU A 60 -7.10 -10.13 15.19
CA GLU A 60 -7.46 -11.13 14.18
C GLU A 60 -6.28 -11.54 13.28
N PHE A 61 -5.35 -10.62 13.02
CA PHE A 61 -4.18 -10.93 12.19
C PHE A 61 -3.23 -11.88 12.92
N PHE A 62 -2.89 -11.58 14.18
CA PHE A 62 -1.98 -12.39 14.97
C PHE A 62 -2.57 -13.74 15.37
N ASP A 63 -3.88 -13.79 15.61
CA ASP A 63 -4.64 -15.03 15.80
C ASP A 63 -4.57 -15.93 14.54
N LYS A 64 -4.89 -15.38 13.35
CA LYS A 64 -4.80 -16.13 12.08
C LYS A 64 -3.40 -16.61 11.73
N MET A 65 -2.38 -15.86 12.11
CA MET A 65 -0.97 -16.23 11.88
C MET A 65 -0.47 -17.28 12.89
N ASN A 66 -1.28 -17.65 13.89
CA ASN A 66 -0.98 -18.61 14.95
C ASN A 66 0.40 -18.38 15.59
N THR A 67 0.74 -17.12 15.88
CA THR A 67 2.08 -16.76 16.35
C THR A 67 2.27 -16.92 17.86
N GLY A 68 1.22 -17.31 18.60
CA GLY A 68 1.20 -17.31 20.07
C GLY A 68 1.28 -15.91 20.70
N VAL A 69 1.16 -14.84 19.91
CA VAL A 69 1.21 -13.46 20.38
C VAL A 69 -0.19 -13.04 20.82
N ILE A 70 -0.33 -12.71 22.11
CA ILE A 70 -1.62 -12.37 22.70
C ILE A 70 -2.16 -11.04 22.17
N THR A 71 -1.31 -10.01 22.05
CA THR A 71 -1.75 -8.72 21.53
C THR A 71 -0.60 -7.90 20.96
N VAL A 72 -0.92 -7.06 19.98
CA VAL A 72 -0.08 -5.98 19.48
C VAL A 72 -0.89 -4.70 19.53
N THR A 73 -0.30 -3.63 20.05
CA THR A 73 -1.00 -2.34 20.19
C THR A 73 -0.97 -1.56 18.87
N PRO A 74 -1.98 -0.71 18.60
CA PRO A 74 -1.99 0.18 17.44
C PRO A 74 -0.79 1.13 17.45
N GLY A 75 -0.33 1.57 18.62
CA GLY A 75 0.87 2.39 18.77
C GLY A 75 2.13 1.67 18.30
N ALA A 76 2.32 0.41 18.69
CA ALA A 76 3.44 -0.40 18.22
C ALA A 76 3.39 -0.61 16.70
N PHE A 77 2.20 -0.83 16.13
CA PHE A 77 2.00 -0.91 14.69
C PHE A 77 2.38 0.39 13.97
N THR A 78 1.89 1.55 14.43
CA THR A 78 2.22 2.85 13.85
C THR A 78 3.72 3.14 13.90
N GLN A 79 4.38 2.87 15.04
CA GLN A 79 5.84 3.05 15.20
C GLN A 79 6.66 2.08 14.36
N ALA A 80 6.14 0.89 14.07
CA ALA A 80 6.80 -0.07 13.20
C ALA A 80 6.61 0.31 11.73
N ARG A 81 5.41 0.77 11.35
CA ARG A 81 5.09 1.25 10.00
C ARG A 81 5.95 2.44 9.59
N SER A 82 6.22 3.40 10.48
CA SER A 82 7.05 4.58 10.17
C SER A 82 8.50 4.26 9.78
N LYS A 83 8.97 3.03 10.06
CA LYS A 83 10.32 2.55 9.74
C LYS A 83 10.45 1.98 8.32
N MET A 84 9.34 1.90 7.60
CA MET A 84 9.24 1.28 6.28
C MET A 84 8.92 2.33 5.22
N LEU A 85 9.57 2.23 4.06
CA LEU A 85 9.34 3.11 2.91
C LEU A 85 8.14 2.63 2.09
N HIS A 86 7.38 3.58 1.55
CA HIS A 86 6.26 3.30 0.66
C HIS A 86 6.71 2.65 -0.67
N THR A 87 7.98 2.80 -1.04
CA THR A 87 8.58 2.21 -2.25
C THR A 87 8.48 0.69 -2.28
N ALA A 88 8.33 0.03 -1.12
CA ALA A 88 8.03 -1.41 -1.06
C ALA A 88 6.77 -1.77 -1.86
N PHE A 89 5.73 -0.94 -1.77
CA PHE A 89 4.46 -1.21 -2.48
C PHE A 89 4.56 -0.94 -3.97
N ILE A 90 5.38 0.02 -4.38
CA ILE A 90 5.66 0.31 -5.79
C ILE A 90 6.39 -0.88 -6.41
N GLU A 91 7.46 -1.35 -5.77
CA GLU A 91 8.22 -2.50 -6.26
C GLU A 91 7.37 -3.78 -6.23
N LEU A 92 6.59 -4.00 -5.16
CA LEU A 92 5.71 -5.16 -5.06
C LEU A 92 4.67 -5.15 -6.20
N ASN A 93 4.03 -4.02 -6.46
CA ASN A 93 3.07 -3.89 -7.56
C ASN A 93 3.75 -4.14 -8.92
N ARG A 94 4.90 -3.52 -9.18
CA ARG A 94 5.62 -3.69 -10.45
C ARG A 94 6.05 -5.14 -10.67
N LYS A 95 6.82 -5.71 -9.73
CA LYS A 95 7.45 -7.03 -9.88
C LYS A 95 6.49 -8.21 -9.74
N ALA A 96 5.54 -8.12 -8.81
CA ALA A 96 4.62 -9.22 -8.55
C ALA A 96 3.35 -9.14 -9.39
N VAL A 97 2.77 -7.95 -9.60
CA VAL A 97 1.50 -7.79 -10.32
C VAL A 97 1.75 -7.47 -11.79
N VAL A 98 2.28 -6.28 -12.10
CA VAL A 98 2.38 -5.77 -13.48
C VAL A 98 3.18 -6.74 -14.36
N GLU A 99 4.39 -7.12 -13.95
CA GLU A 99 5.21 -8.05 -14.72
C GLU A 99 4.53 -9.41 -14.91
N THR A 100 3.82 -9.94 -13.91
CA THR A 100 3.11 -11.22 -14.05
C THR A 100 1.91 -11.14 -14.99
N ILE A 101 1.19 -10.01 -14.99
CA ILE A 101 0.02 -9.86 -15.86
C ILE A 101 0.45 -9.68 -17.32
N TYR A 102 1.55 -8.97 -17.55
CA TYR A 102 2.00 -8.52 -18.86
C TYR A 102 3.30 -9.18 -19.37
N GLU A 103 3.86 -10.17 -18.68
CA GLU A 103 5.04 -10.93 -19.18
C GLU A 103 4.75 -11.66 -20.49
N LYS A 104 3.48 -11.98 -20.72
CA LYS A 104 2.98 -12.54 -21.97
C LYS A 104 1.96 -11.58 -22.54
N ASP A 105 1.92 -11.48 -23.86
CA ASP A 105 0.97 -10.66 -24.63
C ASP A 105 -0.45 -11.29 -24.64
N GLU A 106 -0.86 -11.82 -23.48
CA GLU A 106 -2.11 -12.53 -23.19
C GLU A 106 -3.04 -11.59 -22.42
N TYR A 107 -3.52 -10.54 -23.08
CA TYR A 107 -4.59 -9.67 -22.59
C TYR A 107 -5.65 -9.49 -23.68
N GLU A 108 -6.88 -9.25 -23.26
CA GLU A 108 -8.02 -9.12 -24.17
C GLU A 108 -7.85 -7.91 -25.09
N LYS A 109 -8.25 -8.09 -26.35
CA LYS A 109 -8.19 -7.05 -27.38
C LYS A 109 -9.58 -6.87 -27.98
N TYR A 110 -10.02 -5.62 -28.06
CA TYR A 110 -11.24 -5.28 -28.78
C TYR A 110 -10.88 -4.78 -30.19
N ARG A 111 -11.34 -5.50 -31.22
CA ARG A 111 -11.04 -5.17 -32.63
C ARG A 111 -9.54 -4.97 -32.92
N GLY A 112 -8.69 -5.77 -32.26
CA GLY A 112 -7.23 -5.68 -32.40
C GLY A 112 -6.54 -4.63 -31.53
N TYR A 113 -7.30 -3.79 -30.81
CA TYR A 113 -6.77 -2.77 -29.91
C TYR A 113 -6.81 -3.23 -28.46
N ARG A 114 -5.78 -2.87 -27.69
CA ARG A 114 -5.79 -2.97 -26.23
C ARG A 114 -6.62 -1.81 -25.67
N LEU A 115 -7.73 -2.13 -25.02
CA LEU A 115 -8.54 -1.11 -24.36
C LEU A 115 -8.04 -0.90 -22.93
N LEU A 116 -7.89 0.36 -22.55
CA LEU A 116 -7.42 0.75 -21.22
C LEU A 116 -8.42 1.72 -20.59
N GLY A 117 -8.83 1.40 -19.38
CA GLY A 117 -9.64 2.25 -18.51
C GLY A 117 -8.75 2.97 -17.50
N ILE A 118 -9.13 4.20 -17.16
CA ILE A 118 -8.52 4.96 -16.07
C ILE A 118 -9.62 5.39 -15.12
N ASP A 119 -9.54 4.91 -13.88
CA ASP A 119 -10.36 5.42 -12.80
C ASP A 119 -9.51 6.25 -11.86
N GLY A 120 -10.07 7.38 -11.43
CA GLY A 120 -9.43 8.33 -10.53
C GLY A 120 -10.33 8.71 -9.37
N SER A 121 -9.73 8.92 -8.21
CA SER A 121 -10.39 9.47 -7.03
C SER A 121 -9.55 10.57 -6.42
N LYS A 122 -10.20 11.59 -5.86
CA LYS A 122 -9.55 12.62 -5.06
C LYS A 122 -9.58 12.20 -3.59
N VAL A 123 -8.44 12.26 -2.94
CA VAL A 123 -8.27 11.88 -1.53
C VAL A 123 -7.83 13.11 -0.75
N THR A 124 -8.63 13.51 0.24
CA THR A 124 -8.23 14.54 1.21
C THR A 124 -7.05 14.04 2.03
N LEU A 125 -5.99 14.83 2.12
CA LEU A 125 -4.77 14.48 2.83
C LEU A 125 -4.70 15.20 4.19
N PRO A 126 -3.87 14.72 5.13
CA PRO A 126 -3.58 15.47 6.35
C PRO A 126 -3.08 16.87 6.04
N ASN A 127 -3.55 17.83 6.84
CA ASN A 127 -3.31 19.24 6.60
C ASN A 127 -1.95 19.71 7.14
N GLU A 128 -0.87 19.20 6.54
CA GLU A 128 0.51 19.51 6.93
C GLU A 128 1.24 20.33 5.84
N ARG A 129 2.23 21.13 6.25
CA ARG A 129 2.94 22.05 5.34
C ARG A 129 3.65 21.34 4.19
N ASP A 130 4.37 20.28 4.49
CA ASP A 130 5.11 19.46 3.53
C ASP A 130 4.16 18.74 2.55
N ILE A 131 3.04 18.23 3.04
CA ILE A 131 1.98 17.63 2.22
C ILE A 131 1.40 18.67 1.26
N ARG A 132 1.07 19.87 1.73
CA ARG A 132 0.58 20.96 0.86
C ARG A 132 1.61 21.36 -0.19
N GLN A 133 2.88 21.44 0.18
CA GLN A 133 3.95 21.78 -0.74
C GLN A 133 4.08 20.75 -1.86
N PHE A 134 3.92 19.46 -1.55
CA PHE A 134 4.05 18.38 -2.53
C PHE A 134 2.79 18.19 -3.37
N PHE A 135 1.60 18.13 -2.74
CA PHE A 135 0.34 17.79 -3.42
C PHE A 135 -0.48 19.00 -3.86
N GLY A 136 -0.13 20.20 -3.42
CA GLY A 136 -0.95 21.40 -3.61
C GLY A 136 -2.15 21.43 -2.65
N SER A 137 -3.11 22.30 -2.94
CA SER A 137 -4.33 22.45 -2.14
C SER A 137 -5.51 22.87 -3.01
N VAL A 138 -6.71 22.48 -2.59
CA VAL A 138 -7.98 22.88 -3.22
C VAL A 138 -8.67 23.87 -2.30
N ARG A 139 -9.16 24.98 -2.87
CA ARG A 139 -9.95 25.96 -2.12
C ARG A 139 -11.30 25.37 -1.75
N ILE A 140 -11.73 25.61 -0.52
CA ILE A 140 -13.09 25.29 -0.09
C ILE A 140 -14.03 26.27 -0.82
N ALA A 141 -14.95 25.72 -1.60
CA ALA A 141 -16.01 26.47 -2.25
C ALA A 141 -17.34 25.79 -1.93
N ASN A 142 -18.28 26.55 -1.39
CA ASN A 142 -19.65 26.11 -1.18
C ASN A 142 -20.61 27.29 -1.49
N GLN A 143 -21.89 27.08 -1.25
CA GLN A 143 -22.95 28.05 -1.53
C GLN A 143 -22.84 29.34 -0.69
N HIS A 144 -22.02 29.32 0.36
CA HIS A 144 -21.75 30.47 1.23
C HIS A 144 -20.40 31.07 0.87
N GLU A 145 -20.41 32.20 0.15
CA GLU A 145 -19.21 32.92 -0.29
C GLU A 145 -18.28 33.35 0.86
N SER A 146 -18.76 33.34 2.10
CA SER A 146 -17.96 33.61 3.30
C SER A 146 -17.07 32.43 3.72
N THR A 147 -17.31 31.22 3.22
CA THR A 147 -16.50 30.04 3.55
C THR A 147 -15.12 30.19 2.92
N ARG A 148 -14.10 30.26 3.77
CA ARG A 148 -12.71 30.38 3.36
C ARG A 148 -11.90 29.18 3.86
N GLY A 149 -10.84 28.88 3.13
CA GLY A 149 -9.88 27.85 3.48
C GLY A 149 -9.48 27.03 2.28
N GLU A 150 -8.49 26.19 2.50
CA GLU A 150 -7.98 25.25 1.52
C GLU A 150 -7.51 24.00 2.24
N TYR A 151 -7.51 22.87 1.56
CA TYR A 151 -7.02 21.60 2.10
C TYR A 151 -6.24 20.85 1.03
N PRO A 152 -5.18 20.11 1.43
CA PRO A 152 -4.42 19.32 0.48
C PRO A 152 -5.24 18.12 -0.04
N VAL A 153 -5.10 17.86 -1.33
CA VAL A 153 -5.78 16.77 -2.02
C VAL A 153 -4.78 16.02 -2.89
N GLY A 154 -4.75 14.70 -2.78
CA GLY A 154 -4.03 13.82 -3.69
C GLY A 154 -4.98 13.20 -4.72
N ILE A 155 -4.46 12.87 -5.90
CA ILE A 155 -5.17 12.03 -6.87
C ILE A 155 -4.65 10.60 -6.74
N ALA A 156 -5.56 9.66 -6.49
CA ALA A 156 -5.31 8.23 -6.63
C ALA A 156 -5.92 7.77 -7.95
N SER A 157 -5.10 7.25 -8.86
CA SER A 157 -5.56 6.71 -10.13
C SER A 157 -5.10 5.27 -10.34
N VAL A 158 -5.89 4.52 -11.08
CA VAL A 158 -5.57 3.16 -11.54
C VAL A 158 -5.83 3.06 -13.04
N LEU A 159 -4.85 2.50 -13.75
CA LEU A 159 -4.95 2.14 -15.16
C LEU A 159 -5.11 0.62 -15.25
N TYR A 160 -6.10 0.13 -15.98
CA TYR A 160 -6.40 -1.30 -16.10
C TYR A 160 -6.93 -1.66 -17.49
N ASP A 161 -6.83 -2.93 -17.87
CA ASP A 161 -7.41 -3.44 -19.12
C ASP A 161 -8.94 -3.54 -19.01
N LEU A 162 -9.66 -3.22 -20.09
CA LEU A 162 -11.14 -3.31 -20.20
C LEU A 162 -11.60 -4.58 -20.92
#